data_AF-A0A842SU97-F1
#
_entry.id   AF-A0A842SU97-F1
#
_cell.length_a   1.000
_cell.length_b   1.000
_cell.length_c   1.000
_cell.angle_alpha   90.00
_cell.angle_beta   90.00
_cell.angle_gamma   90.00
#
_symmetry.space_group_name_H-M   'P 1'
#
loop_
_entity.id
_entity.type
_entity.pdbx_description
1 polymer ?
#
loop_
_entity_poly.entity_id
_entity_poly.type
_entity_poly.pdbx_seq_one_letter_code
_entity_poly.pdbx_strand_id
1 'polypeptide(L)'
;MIKNRIIEDPQVCSYIGSLQRCGADWGTSFCDKIIGHYSYSRPECYSAAALYQGKPSVCAELNDTEGRDNCYYEYAITCPCHEDVCDNVQDQRLKDDCVYVTSGDYYY
;
A
#
# COMPACT_ATOMS: atom_id res chain seq x y z
N MET A 1 -28.98 -2.84 -6.98
CA MET A 1 -27.57 -2.60 -6.61
C MET A 1 -26.96 -1.69 -7.67
N ILE A 2 -26.86 -0.40 -7.38
CA ILE A 2 -26.24 0.56 -8.30
C ILE A 2 -24.73 0.30 -8.24
N LYS A 3 -24.20 -0.45 -9.21
CA LYS A 3 -22.76 -0.50 -9.43
C LYS A 3 -22.33 0.89 -9.87
N ASN A 4 -21.66 1.61 -8.97
CA ASN A 4 -21.00 2.88 -9.23
C ASN A 4 -20.02 2.71 -10.39
N ARG A 5 -20.47 2.95 -11.63
CA ARG A 5 -19.63 2.94 -12.84
C ARG A 5 -18.43 3.89 -12.77
N ILE A 6 -18.42 4.80 -11.79
CA ILE A 6 -17.34 5.78 -11.56
C ILE A 6 -16.15 5.16 -10.81
N ILE A 7 -16.35 4.10 -10.03
CA ILE A 7 -15.27 3.51 -9.23
C ILE A 7 -14.43 2.53 -10.06
N GLU A 8 -14.90 2.12 -11.26
CA GLU A 8 -14.24 1.13 -12.15
C GLU A 8 -12.95 1.62 -12.81
N ASP A 9 -12.63 2.91 -12.66
CA ASP A 9 -11.39 3.51 -13.13
C ASP A 9 -10.37 3.67 -11.98
N PRO A 10 -9.22 2.98 -12.03
CA PRO A 10 -8.15 3.11 -11.03
C PRO A 10 -7.62 4.53 -10.85
N GLN A 11 -7.66 5.35 -11.90
CA GLN A 11 -7.25 6.74 -11.84
C GLN A 11 -8.21 7.56 -10.99
N VAL A 12 -9.51 7.26 -11.06
CA VAL A 12 -10.52 7.92 -10.24
C VAL A 12 -10.34 7.57 -8.77
N CYS A 13 -9.96 6.34 -8.45
CA CYS A 13 -9.66 5.93 -7.07
C CYS A 13 -8.47 6.69 -6.46
N SER A 14 -7.43 6.95 -7.25
CA SER A 14 -6.31 7.83 -6.85
C SER A 14 -6.80 9.27 -6.65
N TYR A 15 -7.61 9.79 -7.56
CA TYR A 15 -8.12 11.16 -7.51
C TYR A 15 -9.03 11.46 -6.31
N ILE A 16 -9.90 10.52 -5.90
CA ILE A 16 -10.88 10.74 -4.82
C ILE A 16 -10.39 10.25 -3.44
N GLY A 17 -9.14 9.78 -3.33
CA GLY A 17 -8.56 9.28 -2.07
C GLY A 17 -9.20 7.97 -1.59
N SER A 18 -9.76 7.16 -2.49
CA SER A 18 -10.43 5.89 -2.15
C SER A 18 -9.61 4.66 -2.52
N LEU A 19 -8.28 4.81 -2.69
CA LEU A 19 -7.37 3.70 -3.01
C LEU A 19 -7.49 2.55 -2.01
N GLN A 20 -7.72 2.86 -0.73
CA GLN A 20 -8.00 1.87 0.32
C GLN A 20 -9.19 0.96 0.00
N ARG A 21 -10.25 1.49 -0.61
CA ARG A 21 -11.42 0.68 -1.02
C ARG A 21 -11.17 -0.05 -2.33
N CYS A 22 -10.56 0.61 -3.31
CA CYS A 22 -10.44 0.02 -4.64
C CYS A 22 -9.40 -1.11 -4.70
N GLY A 23 -8.26 -0.95 -4.01
CA GLY A 23 -7.26 -2.03 -3.88
C GLY A 23 -7.80 -3.22 -3.09
N ALA A 24 -8.59 -2.95 -2.05
CA ALA A 24 -9.24 -3.97 -1.23
C ALA A 24 -10.28 -4.79 -2.01
N ASP A 25 -11.21 -4.13 -2.71
CA ASP A 25 -12.34 -4.79 -3.35
C ASP A 25 -11.92 -5.55 -4.64
N TRP A 26 -10.91 -5.08 -5.38
CA TRP A 26 -10.58 -5.58 -6.72
C TRP A 26 -9.17 -6.17 -6.89
N GLY A 27 -8.36 -6.16 -5.84
CA GLY A 27 -7.04 -6.79 -5.82
C GLY A 27 -5.98 -6.08 -6.68
N THR A 28 -4.80 -6.69 -6.78
CA THR A 28 -3.58 -6.06 -7.32
C THR A 28 -3.65 -5.75 -8.81
N SER A 29 -4.38 -6.56 -9.59
CA SER A 29 -4.61 -6.32 -11.02
C SER A 29 -5.30 -4.99 -11.33
N PHE A 30 -5.98 -4.40 -10.35
CA PHE A 30 -6.53 -3.06 -10.46
C PHE A 30 -5.43 -1.99 -10.31
N CYS A 31 -4.53 -2.19 -9.35
CA CYS A 31 -3.40 -1.30 -9.10
C CYS A 31 -2.44 -1.25 -10.29
N ASP A 32 -2.27 -2.33 -11.05
CA ASP A 32 -1.48 -2.37 -12.29
C ASP A 32 -1.94 -1.37 -13.35
N LYS A 33 -3.22 -0.99 -13.33
CA LYS A 33 -3.79 -0.03 -14.28
C LYS A 33 -3.53 1.43 -13.88
N ILE A 34 -2.91 1.67 -12.72
CA ILE A 34 -2.46 2.99 -12.30
C ILE A 34 -1.18 3.35 -13.04
N ILE A 35 -1.31 4.20 -14.05
CA ILE A 35 -0.25 4.68 -14.94
C ILE A 35 -0.20 6.21 -15.02
N GLY A 36 0.84 6.74 -15.67
CA GLY A 36 0.96 8.16 -15.97
C GLY A 36 1.24 9.01 -14.73
N HIS A 37 0.61 10.17 -14.62
CA HIS A 37 0.85 11.10 -13.50
C HIS A 37 0.50 10.53 -12.13
N TYR A 38 -0.30 9.45 -12.06
CA TYR A 38 -0.75 8.84 -10.81
C TYR A 38 0.05 7.59 -10.43
N SER A 39 1.12 7.26 -11.17
CA SER A 39 1.93 6.05 -10.88
C SER A 39 2.50 6.04 -9.45
N TYR A 40 2.69 7.21 -8.85
CA TYR A 40 3.11 7.35 -7.46
C TYR A 40 2.09 6.80 -6.46
N SER A 41 0.81 6.68 -6.83
CA SER A 41 -0.28 6.12 -5.99
C SER A 41 -0.38 4.59 -6.04
N ARG A 42 0.45 3.96 -6.88
CA ARG A 42 0.42 2.51 -7.09
C ARG A 42 0.86 1.75 -5.82
N PRO A 43 1.96 2.12 -5.13
CA PRO A 43 2.35 1.51 -3.85
C PRO A 43 1.22 1.47 -2.81
N GLU A 44 0.48 2.57 -2.65
CA GLU A 44 -0.61 2.72 -1.69
C GLU A 44 -1.80 1.82 -2.05
N CYS A 45 -2.07 1.65 -3.34
CA CYS A 45 -3.06 0.68 -3.82
C CYS A 45 -2.67 -0.76 -3.46
N TYR A 46 -1.40 -1.13 -3.64
CA TYR A 46 -0.89 -2.45 -3.28
C TYR A 46 -0.90 -2.65 -1.75
N SER A 47 -0.54 -1.63 -0.97
CA SER A 47 -0.63 -1.65 0.49
C SER A 47 -2.08 -1.90 0.95
N ALA A 48 -3.05 -1.19 0.36
CA ALA A 48 -4.46 -1.43 0.63
C ALA A 48 -4.92 -2.86 0.30
N ALA A 49 -4.51 -3.37 -0.86
CA ALA A 49 -4.79 -4.75 -1.25
C ALA A 49 -4.12 -5.76 -0.29
N ALA A 50 -2.89 -5.50 0.14
CA ALA A 50 -2.15 -6.31 1.09
C ALA A 50 -2.86 -6.33 2.45
N LEU A 51 -3.27 -5.18 2.97
CA LEU A 51 -4.01 -5.03 4.24
C LEU A 51 -5.34 -5.77 4.20
N TYR A 52 -6.11 -5.61 3.12
CA TYR A 52 -7.38 -6.32 2.96
C TYR A 52 -7.21 -7.84 2.90
N GLN A 53 -6.14 -8.30 2.25
CA GLN A 53 -5.83 -9.73 2.15
C GLN A 53 -5.11 -10.28 3.40
N GLY A 54 -4.61 -9.43 4.29
CA GLY A 54 -3.70 -9.81 5.39
C GLY A 54 -2.41 -10.43 4.88
N LYS A 55 -1.89 -9.97 3.73
CA LYS A 55 -0.73 -10.56 3.04
C LYS A 55 0.27 -9.48 2.62
N PRO A 56 1.28 -9.17 3.45
CA PRO A 56 2.30 -8.19 3.10
C PRO A 56 3.11 -8.61 1.85
N SER A 57 3.19 -9.91 1.55
CA SER A 57 3.86 -10.43 0.35
C SER A 57 3.29 -9.88 -0.97
N VAL A 58 2.08 -9.31 -0.96
CA VAL A 58 1.51 -8.58 -2.10
C VAL A 58 2.40 -7.42 -2.56
N CYS A 59 3.08 -6.73 -1.63
CA CYS A 59 4.00 -5.65 -1.99
C CYS A 59 5.18 -6.12 -2.85
N ALA A 60 5.56 -7.40 -2.78
CA ALA A 60 6.63 -7.97 -3.61
C ALA A 60 6.29 -8.01 -5.11
N GLU A 61 5.01 -7.84 -5.48
CA GLU A 61 4.57 -7.76 -6.88
C GLU A 61 5.00 -6.43 -7.54
N LEU A 62 5.37 -5.41 -6.76
CA LEU A 62 5.93 -4.17 -7.28
C LEU A 62 7.39 -4.37 -7.72
N ASN A 63 7.63 -4.09 -9.00
CA ASN A 63 8.95 -4.23 -9.62
C ASN A 63 9.91 -3.11 -9.23
N ASP A 64 9.40 -1.92 -8.90
CA ASP A 64 10.22 -0.79 -8.46
C ASP A 64 10.51 -0.89 -6.96
N THR A 65 11.79 -0.77 -6.59
CA THR A 65 12.22 -0.92 -5.20
C THR A 65 11.62 0.15 -4.29
N GLU A 66 11.58 1.41 -4.75
CA GLU A 66 11.03 2.52 -3.97
C GLU A 66 9.55 2.31 -3.65
N GLY A 67 8.73 1.95 -4.64
CA GLY A 67 7.32 1.66 -4.44
C GLY A 67 7.08 0.40 -3.62
N ARG A 68 7.91 -0.64 -3.78
CA ARG A 68 7.84 -1.83 -2.93
C ARG A 68 8.12 -1.49 -1.46
N ASP A 69 9.17 -0.72 -1.21
CA ASP A 69 9.56 -0.28 0.12
C ASP A 69 8.45 0.58 0.76
N ASN A 70 7.89 1.53 -0.01
CA ASN A 70 6.75 2.33 0.42
C ASN A 70 5.50 1.48 0.72
N CYS A 71 5.22 0.45 -0.08
CA CYS A 71 4.11 -0.47 0.16
C CYS A 71 4.26 -1.22 1.49
N TYR A 72 5.46 -1.76 1.76
CA TYR A 72 5.75 -2.45 3.02
C TYR A 72 5.67 -1.50 4.22
N TYR A 73 6.24 -0.30 4.08
CA TYR A 73 6.16 0.75 5.09
C TYR A 73 4.70 1.08 5.43
N GLU A 74 3.88 1.44 4.43
CA GLU A 74 2.47 1.79 4.60
C GLU A 74 1.65 0.65 5.23
N TYR A 75 1.92 -0.60 4.83
CA TYR A 75 1.29 -1.77 5.44
C TYR A 75 1.62 -1.86 6.94
N ALA A 76 2.91 -1.75 7.29
CA ALA A 76 3.38 -1.91 8.65
C ALA A 76 2.88 -0.81 9.59
N ILE A 77 2.87 0.45 9.15
CA ILE A 77 2.38 1.57 9.98
C ILE A 77 0.84 1.57 10.11
N THR A 78 0.13 1.01 9.12
CA THR A 78 -1.34 0.93 9.14
C THR A 78 -1.83 -0.27 9.95
N CYS A 79 -1.11 -1.39 9.93
CA CYS A 79 -1.27 -2.47 10.91
C CYS A 79 0.01 -2.65 11.72
N PRO A 80 0.19 -1.89 12.81
CA PRO A 80 1.33 -2.04 13.72
C PRO A 80 1.38 -3.42 14.43
N CYS A 81 0.44 -4.30 14.10
CA CYS A 81 0.43 -5.71 14.44
C CYS A 81 1.54 -6.54 13.75
N HIS A 82 2.24 -5.96 12.76
CA HIS A 82 3.20 -6.64 11.89
C HIS A 82 4.54 -5.86 11.76
N GLU A 83 5.23 -5.61 12.87
CA GLU A 83 6.55 -4.97 12.88
C GLU A 83 7.59 -5.73 12.02
N ASP A 84 7.42 -7.05 11.89
CA ASP A 84 8.26 -7.93 11.07
C ASP A 84 8.22 -7.57 9.58
N VAL A 85 7.18 -6.87 9.13
CA VAL A 85 7.07 -6.41 7.74
C VAL A 85 8.13 -5.38 7.40
N CYS A 86 8.59 -4.58 8.38
CA CYS A 86 9.65 -3.60 8.19
C CYS A 86 10.97 -4.25 7.73
N ASP A 87 11.18 -5.55 7.98
CA ASP A 87 12.37 -6.25 7.50
C ASP A 87 12.44 -6.37 5.97
N ASN A 88 11.32 -6.23 5.28
CA ASN A 88 11.24 -6.29 3.83
C ASN A 88 11.54 -4.94 3.15
N VAL A 89 11.65 -3.85 3.93
CA VAL A 89 12.05 -2.53 3.43
C VAL A 89 13.55 -2.52 3.19
N GLN A 90 13.97 -2.20 1.97
CA GLN A 90 15.39 -2.20 1.58
C GLN A 90 16.09 -0.86 1.88
N ASP A 91 15.39 0.26 1.71
CA ASP A 91 15.90 1.56 2.12
C ASP A 91 16.08 1.62 3.64
N GLN A 92 17.33 1.76 4.09
CA GLN A 92 17.66 1.70 5.51
C GLN A 92 16.97 2.81 6.31
N ARG A 93 16.85 4.01 5.74
CA ARG A 93 16.22 5.14 6.43
C ARG A 93 14.72 4.89 6.62
N LEU A 94 14.05 4.40 5.59
CA LEU A 94 12.63 4.07 5.65
C LEU A 94 12.39 2.85 6.55
N LYS A 95 13.31 1.88 6.57
CA LYS A 95 13.26 0.74 7.50
C LYS A 95 13.37 1.18 8.95
N ASP A 96 14.33 2.04 9.26
CA ASP A 96 14.52 2.56 10.62
C ASP A 96 13.27 3.33 11.08
N ASP A 97 12.68 4.16 10.19
CA ASP A 97 11.43 4.86 10.46
C ASP A 97 10.25 3.90 10.67
N CYS A 98 10.14 2.87 9.83
CA CYS A 98 9.12 1.81 9.95
C CYS A 98 9.17 1.15 11.34
N VAL A 99 10.36 0.71 11.77
CA VAL A 99 10.56 0.06 13.08
C VAL A 99 10.27 1.04 14.21
N TYR A 100 10.73 2.28 14.11
CA TYR A 100 10.48 3.31 15.12
C TYR A 100 8.99 3.60 15.31
N VAL A 101 8.23 3.72 14.22
CA VAL A 101 6.78 3.96 14.28
C VAL A 101 6.02 2.74 14.81
N THR A 102 6.39 1.53 14.38
CA THR A 102 5.65 0.30 14.72
C THR A 102 5.96 -0.26 16.12
N SER A 103 7.15 -0.02 16.66
CA SER A 103 7.56 -0.45 18.02
C SER A 103 6.81 0.24 19.16
N GLY A 104 6.01 1.27 18.87
CA GLY A 104 5.25 2.00 19.89
C GLY A 104 6.08 2.98 20.72
N ASP A 105 7.38 3.12 20.43
CA ASP A 105 8.28 4.10 21.06
C ASP A 105 7.86 5.57 20.79
N TYR A 106 6.90 5.78 19.89
CA TYR A 106 6.32 7.09 19.54
C TYR A 106 5.33 7.65 20.60
N TYR A 107 4.90 6.85 21.59
CA TYR A 107 3.83 7.24 22.55
C TYR A 107 4.31 7.64 23.97
N TYR A 108 5.59 7.94 24.18
CA TYR A 108 6.12 8.38 25.49
C TYR A 108 6.59 9.84 25.52
#